data_AF-A0A091L1C8-F1
#
_entry.id   AF-A0A091L1C8-F1
#
_cell.length_a   1.000
_cell.length_b   1.000
_cell.length_c   1.000
_cell.angle_alpha   90.00
_cell.angle_beta   90.00
_cell.angle_gamma   90.00
#
_symmetry.space_group_name_H-M   'P 1'
#
loop_
_entity.id
_entity.type
_entity.pdbx_description
1 polymer ?
#
loop_
_entity_poly.entity_id
_entity_poly.type
_entity_poly.pdbx_seq_one_letter_code
_entity_poly.pdbx_strand_id
1 'polypeptide(L)'
;PQRLHSGERPYTCADCGKGFTISSKLIAHQRTHSGERPYSCADCGKAFSDRPHLVRHRSAGRREKRYKPFKCEDCGKLFGRASHLATHRRVHTGERPFKCLQCEKAFTQKAGLVLHVRLHTGERPYKCDKCGKNFRSSAHLVSHQLLESGERNFKCSTCGKAFKQASSLKQHLKTHEVREPH
;
A
#
# COMPACT_ATOMS: atom_id res chain seq x y z
N PRO A 1 27.30 15.67 25.46
CA PRO A 1 27.09 14.21 25.57
C PRO A 1 26.37 13.66 24.31
N GLN A 2 27.18 13.33 23.30
CA GLN A 2 26.73 12.69 22.07
C GLN A 2 26.23 11.27 22.39
N ARG A 3 24.93 11.02 22.28
CA ARG A 3 24.40 9.64 22.30
C ARG A 3 24.65 9.03 20.92
N LEU A 4 25.72 8.24 20.84
CA LEU A 4 26.00 7.31 19.77
C LEU A 4 24.76 6.41 19.55
N HIS A 5 24.13 6.53 18.38
CA HIS A 5 23.19 5.50 17.91
C HIS A 5 24.03 4.31 17.44
N SER A 6 24.51 3.47 18.37
CA SER A 6 24.96 2.13 18.00
C SER A 6 23.72 1.39 17.49
N GLY A 7 23.78 0.88 16.25
CA GLY A 7 22.70 0.07 15.67
C GLY A 7 22.52 -1.29 16.35
N GLU A 8 22.97 -1.42 17.59
CA GLU A 8 22.91 -2.62 18.40
C GLU A 8 21.45 -2.98 18.65
N ARG A 9 21.14 -4.25 18.48
CA ARG A 9 19.79 -4.81 18.63
C ARG A 9 19.86 -5.90 19.69
N PRO A 10 20.02 -5.54 20.98
CA PRO A 10 20.29 -6.51 22.05
C PRO A 10 19.14 -7.48 22.28
N TYR A 11 17.93 -7.13 21.82
CA TYR A 11 16.72 -7.90 22.05
C TYR A 11 16.35 -8.67 20.78
N THR A 12 16.58 -9.98 20.75
CA THR A 12 16.29 -10.83 19.60
C THR A 12 15.06 -11.70 19.83
N CYS A 13 14.22 -11.85 18.81
CA CYS A 13 13.10 -12.78 18.84
C CYS A 13 13.61 -14.21 18.61
N ALA A 14 13.30 -15.12 19.55
CA ALA A 14 13.68 -16.52 19.43
C ALA A 14 13.00 -17.22 18.24
N ASP A 15 11.76 -16.86 17.92
CA ASP A 15 10.98 -17.53 16.88
C ASP A 15 11.43 -17.19 15.44
N CYS A 16 12.00 -16.00 15.23
CA CYS A 16 12.33 -15.51 13.88
C CYS A 16 13.69 -14.81 13.75
N GLY A 17 14.48 -14.77 14.83
CA GLY A 17 15.80 -14.14 14.87
C GLY A 17 15.82 -12.61 14.77
N LYS A 18 14.66 -11.95 14.71
CA LYS A 18 14.59 -10.50 14.48
C LYS A 18 15.06 -9.71 15.71
N GLY A 19 16.07 -8.86 15.52
CA GLY A 19 16.60 -7.97 16.56
C GLY A 19 15.79 -6.68 16.75
N PHE A 20 15.80 -6.14 17.97
CA PHE A 20 15.18 -4.88 18.37
C PHE A 20 16.13 -4.10 19.28
N THR A 21 16.09 -2.78 19.18
CA THR A 21 16.90 -1.87 19.99
C THR A 21 16.36 -1.72 21.42
N ILE A 22 15.07 -2.01 21.62
CA ILE A 22 14.38 -1.91 22.92
C ILE A 22 13.44 -3.10 23.14
N SER A 23 13.38 -3.59 24.39
CA SER A 23 12.61 -4.76 24.79
C SER A 23 11.11 -4.64 24.52
N SER A 24 10.51 -3.46 24.74
CA SER A 24 9.08 -3.22 24.49
C SER A 24 8.67 -3.45 23.02
N LYS A 25 9.60 -3.25 22.07
CA LYS A 25 9.38 -3.55 20.65
C LYS A 25 9.51 -5.03 20.34
N LEU A 26 10.40 -5.75 21.03
CA LEU A 26 10.47 -7.20 20.96
C LEU A 26 9.17 -7.83 21.48
N ILE A 27 8.69 -7.40 22.65
CA ILE A 27 7.44 -7.91 23.24
C ILE A 27 6.24 -7.66 22.31
N ALA A 28 6.10 -6.43 21.80
CA ALA A 28 5.04 -6.12 20.83
C ALA A 28 5.15 -6.95 19.54
N HIS A 29 6.38 -7.32 19.13
CA HIS A 29 6.61 -8.20 17.99
C HIS A 29 6.25 -9.66 18.30
N GLN A 30 6.56 -10.18 19.48
CA GLN A 30 6.19 -11.56 19.84
C GLN A 30 4.67 -11.80 19.75
N ARG A 31 3.87 -10.76 20.02
CA ARG A 31 2.41 -10.79 19.81
C ARG A 31 1.98 -11.04 18.37
N THR A 32 2.85 -10.79 17.39
CA THR A 32 2.56 -11.12 15.99
C THR A 32 2.66 -12.61 15.71
N HIS A 33 3.37 -13.37 16.54
CA HIS A 33 3.46 -14.83 16.46
C HIS A 33 2.32 -15.49 17.23
N SER A 34 2.04 -15.01 18.45
CA SER A 34 0.96 -15.56 19.30
C SER A 34 -0.44 -15.14 18.87
N GLY A 35 -0.56 -14.07 18.06
CA GLY A 35 -1.85 -13.48 17.69
C GLY A 35 -2.52 -12.68 18.81
N GLU A 36 -1.83 -12.45 19.93
CA GLU A 36 -2.35 -11.67 21.06
C GLU A 36 -2.62 -10.21 20.65
N ARG A 37 -3.83 -9.72 20.93
CA ARG A 37 -4.25 -8.34 20.58
C ARG A 37 -4.87 -7.64 21.80
N PRO A 38 -4.03 -7.21 22.77
CA PRO A 38 -4.53 -6.68 24.05
C PRO A 38 -5.29 -5.35 23.93
N TYR A 39 -5.10 -4.62 22.82
CA TYR A 39 -5.61 -3.27 22.66
C TYR A 39 -6.86 -3.26 21.78
N SER A 40 -8.04 -3.22 22.39
CA SER A 40 -9.32 -3.17 21.66
C SER A 40 -9.86 -1.75 21.49
N CYS A 41 -10.51 -1.52 20.35
CA CYS A 41 -11.27 -0.32 20.08
C CYS A 41 -12.69 -0.51 20.64
N ALA A 42 -13.06 0.29 21.65
CA ALA A 42 -14.40 0.26 22.24
C ALA A 42 -15.49 0.59 21.20
N ASP A 43 -15.18 1.43 20.20
CA ASP A 43 -16.15 1.90 19.22
C ASP A 43 -16.48 0.88 18.11
N CYS A 44 -15.60 -0.07 17.82
CA CYS A 44 -15.82 -1.04 16.72
C CYS A 44 -15.33 -2.46 17.00
N GLY A 45 -14.89 -2.76 18.22
CA GLY A 45 -14.40 -4.08 18.64
C GLY A 45 -13.05 -4.49 18.05
N LYS A 46 -12.47 -3.74 17.11
CA LYS A 46 -11.18 -4.12 16.48
C LYS A 46 -10.05 -4.13 17.50
N ALA A 47 -9.31 -5.24 17.55
CA ALA A 47 -8.17 -5.44 18.44
C ALA A 47 -6.83 -5.23 17.72
N PHE A 48 -5.81 -4.79 18.46
CA PHE A 48 -4.47 -4.48 17.97
C PHE A 48 -3.40 -5.06 18.92
N SER A 49 -2.27 -5.47 18.36
CA SER A 49 -1.12 -6.03 19.12
C SER A 49 -0.30 -4.96 19.84
N ASP A 50 -0.42 -3.69 19.42
CA ASP A 50 0.22 -2.56 20.07
C ASP A 50 -0.70 -1.32 20.21
N ARG A 51 -0.35 -0.48 21.18
CA ARG A 51 -1.08 0.74 21.51
C ARG A 51 -1.01 1.82 20.41
N PRO A 52 0.15 2.10 19.76
CA PRO A 52 0.21 3.09 18.69
C PRO A 52 -0.75 2.78 17.52
N HIS A 53 -0.95 1.51 17.19
CA HIS A 53 -1.91 1.09 16.18
C HIS A 53 -3.36 1.36 16.59
N LEU A 54 -3.73 1.07 17.83
CA LEU A 54 -5.05 1.39 18.36
C LEU A 54 -5.29 2.91 18.38
N VAL A 55 -4.33 3.71 18.85
CA VAL A 55 -4.45 5.17 18.89
C VAL A 55 -4.68 5.72 17.49
N ARG A 56 -3.87 5.30 16.53
CA ARG A 56 -4.04 5.68 15.11
C ARG A 56 -5.40 5.27 14.55
N HIS A 57 -5.88 4.08 14.93
CA HIS A 57 -7.17 3.59 14.52
C HIS A 57 -8.32 4.44 15.10
N ARG A 58 -8.28 4.76 16.40
CA ARG A 58 -9.28 5.64 17.06
C ARG A 58 -9.28 7.05 16.47
N SER A 59 -8.11 7.62 16.18
CA SER A 59 -8.02 8.91 15.49
C SER A 59 -8.64 8.90 14.09
N ALA A 60 -8.76 7.73 13.45
CA ALA A 60 -9.46 7.55 12.19
C ALA A 60 -10.94 7.13 12.35
N GLY A 61 -11.39 6.88 13.58
CA GLY A 61 -12.63 6.16 13.92
C GLY A 61 -13.85 7.01 14.29
N ARG A 62 -13.88 8.33 14.04
CA ARG A 62 -15.13 9.10 14.12
C ARG A 62 -15.83 9.09 12.76
N ARG A 63 -16.85 8.23 12.62
CA ARG A 63 -17.88 8.21 11.55
C ARG A 63 -17.39 8.56 10.14
N GLU A 64 -16.97 7.56 9.38
CA GLU A 64 -17.03 7.42 7.89
C GLU A 64 -16.59 8.56 6.94
N LYS A 65 -16.23 9.76 7.41
CA LYS A 65 -15.51 10.77 6.63
C LYS A 65 -14.04 10.57 6.92
N ARG A 66 -13.39 9.84 6.02
CA ARG A 66 -11.94 9.69 5.83
C ARG A 66 -11.15 10.85 6.45
N TYR A 67 -10.90 10.81 7.76
CA TYR A 67 -10.22 11.89 8.46
C TYR A 67 -8.81 11.93 7.92
N LYS A 68 -8.54 12.97 7.15
CA LYS A 68 -7.31 13.14 6.39
C LYS A 68 -6.74 14.50 6.77
N PRO A 69 -6.13 14.60 7.96
CA PRO A 69 -5.70 15.88 8.51
C PRO A 69 -4.53 16.50 7.72
N PHE A 70 -3.86 15.70 6.89
CA PHE A 70 -2.69 16.15 6.15
C PHE A 70 -3.09 16.57 4.74
N LYS A 71 -3.15 17.88 4.48
CA LYS A 71 -3.43 18.45 3.16
C LYS A 71 -2.12 18.69 2.39
N CYS A 72 -2.13 18.41 1.09
CA CYS A 72 -1.10 18.87 0.17
C CYS A 72 -1.42 20.28 -0.28
N GLU A 73 -0.52 21.24 -0.04
CA GLU A 73 -0.74 22.63 -0.46
C GLU A 73 -0.71 22.77 -1.99
N ASP A 74 0.17 22.04 -2.68
CA ASP A 74 0.31 22.13 -4.14
C ASP A 74 -0.93 21.68 -4.95
N CYS A 75 -1.77 20.78 -4.40
CA CYS A 75 -2.90 20.20 -5.15
C CYS A 75 -4.17 19.95 -4.33
N GLY A 76 -4.21 20.40 -3.08
CA GLY A 76 -5.34 20.25 -2.16
C GLY A 76 -5.64 18.81 -1.70
N LYS A 77 -4.91 17.79 -2.19
CA LYS A 77 -5.20 16.38 -1.85
C LYS A 77 -5.00 16.12 -0.36
N LEU A 78 -5.98 15.43 0.23
CA LEU A 78 -6.00 15.09 1.64
C LEU A 78 -5.46 13.66 1.88
N PHE A 79 -4.63 13.49 2.91
CA PHE A 79 -3.98 12.25 3.32
C PHE A 79 -4.25 11.92 4.80
N GLY A 80 -4.41 10.64 5.09
CA GLY A 80 -4.64 10.14 6.46
C GLY A 80 -3.37 10.03 7.30
N ARG A 81 -2.19 10.19 6.68
CA ARG A 81 -0.88 10.10 7.34
C ARG A 81 0.09 11.11 6.76
N ALA A 82 0.88 11.75 7.63
CA ALA A 82 1.94 12.68 7.24
C ALA A 82 2.95 12.02 6.30
N SER A 83 3.33 10.76 6.57
CA SER A 83 4.26 10.02 5.72
C SER A 83 3.73 9.81 4.30
N HIS A 84 2.42 9.60 4.14
CA HIS A 84 1.80 9.46 2.81
C HIS A 84 1.80 10.82 2.08
N LEU A 85 1.51 11.91 2.79
CA LEU A 85 1.65 13.26 2.22
C LEU A 85 3.09 13.55 1.80
N ALA A 86 4.08 13.26 2.65
CA ALA A 86 5.49 13.45 2.33
C ALA A 86 5.90 12.67 1.07
N THR A 87 5.50 11.40 0.95
CA THR A 87 5.74 10.63 -0.28
C THR A 87 4.98 11.17 -1.49
N HIS A 88 3.80 11.77 -1.29
CA HIS A 88 3.00 12.35 -2.36
C HIS A 88 3.63 13.63 -2.91
N ARG A 89 4.21 14.48 -2.07
CA ARG A 89 4.88 15.72 -2.49
C ARG A 89 6.01 15.49 -3.50
N ARG A 90 6.57 14.27 -3.55
CA ARG A 90 7.52 13.85 -4.58
C ARG A 90 6.99 13.91 -6.01
N VAL A 91 5.66 13.83 -6.17
CA VAL A 91 5.00 13.98 -7.47
C VAL A 91 5.13 15.42 -8.00
N HIS A 92 5.11 16.40 -7.10
CA HIS A 92 5.20 17.83 -7.47
C HIS A 92 6.65 18.28 -7.62
N THR A 93 7.53 17.82 -6.74
CA THR A 93 8.97 18.16 -6.76
C THR A 93 9.77 17.36 -7.78
N GLY A 94 9.22 16.27 -8.31
CA GLY A 94 9.97 15.34 -9.17
C GLY A 94 11.01 14.50 -8.44
N GLU A 95 11.10 14.59 -7.10
CA GLU A 95 12.09 13.85 -6.30
C GLU A 95 11.93 12.33 -6.50
N ARG A 96 13.01 11.68 -6.96
CA ARG A 96 13.06 10.22 -7.17
C ARG A 96 14.27 9.61 -6.47
N PRO A 97 14.19 9.39 -5.14
CA PRO A 97 15.34 8.96 -4.34
C PRO A 97 15.83 7.55 -4.67
N PHE A 98 14.98 6.72 -5.28
CA PHE A 98 15.25 5.29 -5.45
C PHE A 98 15.70 5.03 -6.88
N LYS A 99 17.01 4.98 -7.11
CA LYS A 99 17.61 4.73 -8.43
C LYS A 99 17.87 3.24 -8.66
N CYS A 100 17.59 2.77 -9.87
CA CYS A 100 18.03 1.47 -10.33
C CYS A 100 19.49 1.55 -10.77
N LEU A 101 20.35 0.70 -10.21
CA LEU A 101 21.78 0.70 -10.55
C LEU A 101 22.08 0.03 -11.91
N GLN A 102 21.13 -0.72 -12.46
CA GLN A 102 21.30 -1.43 -13.75
C GLN A 102 20.93 -0.58 -14.96
N CYS A 103 20.03 0.41 -14.82
CA CYS A 103 19.57 1.24 -15.95
C CYS A 103 19.29 2.70 -15.56
N GLU A 104 19.79 3.13 -14.41
CA GLU A 104 19.68 4.49 -13.85
C GLU A 104 18.26 5.03 -13.63
N LYS A 105 17.23 4.26 -13.97
CA LYS A 105 15.84 4.65 -13.82
C LYS A 105 15.51 4.89 -12.34
N ALA A 106 14.98 6.08 -12.06
CA ALA A 106 14.66 6.51 -10.70
C ALA A 106 13.17 6.46 -10.38
N PHE A 107 12.82 6.16 -9.12
CA PHE A 107 11.46 5.99 -8.61
C PHE A 107 11.21 6.86 -7.38
N THR A 108 9.96 7.29 -7.20
CA THR A 108 9.52 8.06 -6.02
C THR A 108 9.36 7.21 -4.76
N GLN A 109 9.22 5.89 -4.92
CA GLN A 109 9.03 4.93 -3.84
C GLN A 109 9.87 3.66 -4.04
N LYS A 110 10.39 3.10 -2.93
CA LYS A 110 11.19 1.86 -2.92
C LYS A 110 10.45 0.67 -3.53
N ALA A 111 9.15 0.52 -3.27
CA ALA A 111 8.35 -0.57 -3.82
C ALA A 111 8.34 -0.55 -5.37
N GLY A 112 8.33 0.64 -5.98
CA GLY A 112 8.44 0.81 -7.43
C GLY A 112 9.79 0.34 -7.96
N LEU A 113 10.88 0.69 -7.27
CA LEU A 113 12.22 0.20 -7.61
C LEU A 113 12.32 -1.32 -7.50
N VAL A 114 11.83 -1.92 -6.40
CA VAL A 114 11.86 -3.39 -6.22
C VAL A 114 11.10 -4.10 -7.34
N LEU A 115 9.89 -3.64 -7.66
CA LEU A 115 9.11 -4.20 -8.77
C LEU A 115 9.83 -4.03 -10.12
N HIS A 116 10.49 -2.90 -10.31
CA HIS A 116 11.26 -2.64 -11.53
C HIS A 116 12.48 -3.56 -11.66
N VAL A 117 13.22 -3.80 -10.58
CA VAL A 117 14.38 -4.72 -10.58
C VAL A 117 14.00 -6.13 -11.03
N ARG A 118 12.76 -6.57 -10.75
CA ARG A 118 12.22 -7.85 -11.27
C ARG A 118 12.11 -7.93 -12.79
N LEU A 119 12.20 -6.80 -13.50
CA LEU A 119 12.31 -6.80 -14.96
C LEU A 119 13.70 -7.29 -15.40
N HIS A 120 14.74 -6.89 -14.67
CA HIS A 120 16.13 -7.26 -14.95
C HIS A 120 16.44 -8.68 -14.51
N THR A 121 15.97 -9.09 -13.32
CA THR A 121 16.23 -10.44 -12.80
C THR A 121 15.30 -11.52 -13.36
N GLY A 122 14.20 -11.13 -13.99
CA GLY A 122 13.17 -12.05 -14.44
C GLY A 122 12.31 -12.67 -13.33
N GLU A 123 12.53 -12.30 -12.06
CA GLU A 123 11.81 -12.85 -10.91
C GLU A 123 10.28 -12.66 -11.03
N ARG A 124 9.52 -13.75 -10.89
CA ARG A 124 8.05 -13.77 -10.94
C ARG A 124 7.47 -14.54 -9.76
N PRO A 125 7.41 -13.94 -8.56
CA PRO A 125 7.06 -14.67 -7.33
C PRO A 125 5.61 -15.11 -7.22
N TYR A 126 4.72 -14.54 -8.04
CA TYR A 126 3.28 -14.71 -7.86
C TYR A 126 2.74 -15.67 -8.91
N LYS A 127 2.43 -16.90 -8.49
CA LYS A 127 1.87 -17.94 -9.36
C LYS A 127 0.34 -17.90 -9.35
N CYS A 128 -0.28 -18.09 -10.50
CA CYS A 128 -1.70 -18.41 -10.61
C CYS A 128 -1.89 -19.92 -10.44
N ASP A 129 -2.66 -20.32 -9.43
CA ASP A 129 -2.88 -21.75 -9.15
C ASP A 129 -3.77 -22.42 -10.20
N LYS A 130 -4.61 -21.66 -10.91
CA LYS A 130 -5.51 -22.20 -11.94
C LYS A 130 -4.79 -22.55 -13.23
N CYS A 131 -3.89 -21.68 -13.71
CA CYS A 131 -3.23 -21.84 -15.03
C CYS A 131 -1.71 -21.97 -14.95
N GLY A 132 -1.12 -21.92 -13.76
CA GLY A 132 0.32 -22.03 -13.53
C GLY A 132 1.17 -20.82 -13.94
N LYS A 133 0.57 -19.76 -14.51
CA LYS A 133 1.30 -18.57 -14.97
C LYS A 133 1.88 -17.77 -13.80
N ASN A 134 3.10 -17.27 -13.98
CA ASN A 134 3.83 -16.51 -12.97
C ASN A 134 3.86 -15.01 -13.31
N PHE A 135 3.71 -14.16 -12.28
CA PHE A 135 3.61 -12.71 -12.38
C PHE A 135 4.63 -12.01 -11.48
N ARG A 136 5.04 -10.79 -11.87
CA ARG A 136 6.01 -9.97 -11.12
C ARG A 136 5.39 -9.22 -9.93
N SER A 137 4.07 -9.06 -9.90
CA SER A 137 3.33 -8.40 -8.82
C SER A 137 2.04 -9.14 -8.51
N SER A 138 1.61 -9.08 -7.24
CA SER A 138 0.32 -9.62 -6.81
C SER A 138 -0.86 -8.92 -7.49
N ALA A 139 -0.76 -7.62 -7.73
CA ALA A 139 -1.81 -6.87 -8.43
C ALA A 139 -2.03 -7.39 -9.86
N HIS A 140 -0.97 -7.77 -10.57
CA HIS A 140 -1.10 -8.39 -11.89
C HIS A 140 -1.70 -9.80 -11.82
N LEU A 141 -1.32 -10.59 -10.81
CA LEU A 141 -1.94 -11.90 -10.57
C LEU A 141 -3.45 -11.76 -10.30
N VAL A 142 -3.86 -10.87 -9.39
CA VAL A 142 -5.28 -10.62 -9.08
C VAL A 142 -6.03 -10.16 -10.34
N SER A 143 -5.46 -9.21 -11.09
CA SER A 143 -6.07 -8.74 -12.34
C SER A 143 -6.23 -9.89 -13.34
N HIS A 144 -5.24 -10.77 -13.45
CA HIS A 144 -5.31 -11.95 -14.30
C HIS A 144 -6.39 -12.94 -13.85
N GLN A 145 -6.49 -13.23 -12.55
CA GLN A 145 -7.50 -14.13 -12.00
C GLN A 145 -8.92 -13.61 -12.22
N LEU A 146 -9.15 -12.29 -12.10
CA LEU A 146 -10.43 -11.65 -12.39
C LEU A 146 -10.80 -11.76 -13.89
N LEU A 147 -9.81 -11.71 -14.78
CA LEU A 147 -10.05 -11.91 -16.21
C LEU A 147 -10.41 -13.36 -16.54
N GLU A 148 -9.76 -14.31 -15.86
CA GLU A 148 -10.04 -15.75 -15.99
C GLU A 148 -11.39 -16.14 -15.41
N SER A 149 -11.85 -15.54 -14.31
CA SER A 149 -13.20 -15.79 -13.78
C SER A 149 -14.32 -15.21 -14.66
N GLY A 150 -13.97 -14.32 -15.60
CA GLY A 150 -14.94 -13.65 -16.46
C GLY A 150 -15.75 -12.56 -15.75
N GLU A 151 -15.46 -12.28 -14.47
CA GLU A 151 -16.15 -11.28 -13.67
C GLU A 151 -16.00 -9.88 -14.28
N ARG A 152 -17.14 -9.20 -14.45
CA ARG A 152 -17.22 -7.82 -14.97
C ARG A 152 -17.51 -6.86 -13.82
N ASN A 153 -16.48 -6.58 -13.03
CA ASN A 153 -16.60 -5.82 -11.79
C ASN A 153 -16.68 -4.30 -12.01
N PHE A 154 -16.48 -3.82 -13.23
CA PHE A 154 -16.52 -2.39 -13.55
C PHE A 154 -17.78 -2.05 -14.34
N LYS A 155 -18.81 -1.55 -13.65
CA LYS A 155 -20.08 -1.19 -14.28
C LYS A 155 -20.11 0.29 -14.66
N CYS A 156 -20.61 0.58 -15.84
CA CYS A 156 -20.94 1.93 -16.28
C CYS A 156 -22.19 2.40 -15.53
N SER A 157 -22.09 3.53 -14.83
CA SER A 157 -23.22 4.15 -14.13
C SER A 157 -24.27 4.70 -15.10
N THR A 158 -23.88 5.08 -16.31
CA THR A 158 -24.77 5.72 -17.29
C THR A 158 -25.61 4.70 -18.07
N CYS A 159 -25.04 3.56 -18.47
CA CYS A 159 -25.74 2.59 -19.33
C CYS A 159 -25.71 1.15 -18.81
N GLY A 160 -25.20 0.92 -17.59
CA GLY A 160 -25.18 -0.41 -16.96
C GLY A 160 -24.18 -1.42 -17.54
N LYS A 161 -23.53 -1.11 -18.68
CA LYS A 161 -22.54 -2.02 -19.30
C LYS A 161 -21.41 -2.35 -18.33
N ALA A 162 -21.11 -3.63 -18.20
CA ALA A 162 -20.09 -4.14 -17.30
C ALA A 162 -18.82 -4.53 -18.06
N PHE A 163 -17.67 -4.15 -17.52
CA PHE A 163 -16.35 -4.33 -18.11
C PHE A 163 -15.47 -5.16 -17.17
N LYS A 164 -14.55 -5.92 -17.76
CA LYS A 164 -13.58 -6.72 -17.01
C LYS A 164 -12.40 -5.91 -16.46
N GLN A 165 -12.14 -4.72 -17.02
CA GLN A 165 -11.05 -3.83 -16.60
C GLN A 165 -11.54 -2.38 -16.43
N ALA A 166 -10.94 -1.67 -15.47
CA ALA A 166 -11.23 -0.25 -15.23
C ALA A 166 -10.84 0.65 -16.41
N SER A 167 -9.76 0.30 -17.13
CA SER A 167 -9.32 0.99 -18.34
C SER A 167 -10.37 0.94 -19.45
N SER A 168 -10.98 -0.23 -19.67
CA SER A 168 -12.05 -0.42 -20.64
C SER A 168 -13.30 0.38 -20.25
N LEU A 169 -13.68 0.39 -18.97
CA LEU A 169 -14.76 1.26 -18.49
C LEU A 169 -14.42 2.74 -18.73
N LYS A 170 -13.21 3.19 -18.38
CA LYS A 170 -12.78 4.58 -18.57
C LYS A 170 -12.82 4.99 -20.05
N GLN A 171 -12.42 4.12 -20.96
CA GLN A 171 -12.52 4.37 -22.41
C GLN A 171 -13.98 4.43 -22.84
N HIS A 172 -14.82 3.54 -22.33
CA HIS A 172 -16.25 3.56 -22.60
C HIS A 172 -16.96 4.81 -22.05
N LEU A 173 -16.57 5.33 -20.88
CA LEU A 173 -17.18 6.54 -20.33
C LEU A 173 -17.04 7.76 -21.25
N LYS A 174 -15.97 7.81 -22.05
CA LYS A 174 -15.78 8.86 -23.08
C LYS A 174 -16.83 8.83 -24.18
N THR A 175 -17.52 7.71 -24.41
CA THR A 175 -18.59 7.64 -25.41
C THR A 175 -19.89 8.27 -24.90
N HIS A 176 -20.00 8.53 -23.60
CA HIS A 176 -21.12 9.27 -22.99
C HIS A 176 -20.83 10.76 -22.85
N GLU A 177 -19.57 11.17 -22.96
CA GLU A 177 -19.18 12.57 -23.06
C GLU A 177 -19.44 13.06 -24.50
N VAL A 178 -20.72 13.25 -24.86
CA VAL A 178 -21.07 14.01 -26.06
C VAL A 178 -20.51 15.42 -25.86
N ARG A 179 -19.57 15.81 -26.73
CA ARG A 179 -19.07 17.18 -26.81
C ARG A 179 -20.21 18.04 -27.35
N GLU A 180 -20.74 18.95 -26.54
CA GLU A 180 -21.50 20.09 -27.03
C GLU A 180 -20.60 20.87 -28.01
N PRO A 181 -21.01 21.06 -29.28
CA PRO A 181 -20.34 21.99 -30.17
C PRO A 181 -20.54 23.41 -29.65
N HIS A 182 -19.45 24.18 -29.59
CA HIS A 182 -19.49 25.64 -29.44
C HIS A 182 -20.16 26.28 -30.66
#